data_AF-A0A7Y6D3S7-F1
#
_entry.id   AF-A0A7Y6D3S7-F1
#
_cell.length_a   1.000
_cell.length_b   1.000
_cell.length_c   1.000
_cell.angle_alpha   90.00
_cell.angle_beta   90.00
_cell.angle_gamma   90.00
#
_symmetry.space_group_name_H-M   'P 1'
#
loop_
_entity.id
_entity.type
_entity.pdbx_description
1 polymer ?
#
loop_
_entity_poly.entity_id
_entity_poly.type
_entity_poly.pdbx_seq_one_letter_code
_entity_poly.pdbx_strand_id
1 'polypeptide(L)' 'MAGRFEIHRTGDDSYRLRLTDAEGNTVAVSPTFKSLATLRDGIKAMRENAATGIVVDLRRQS' A
#
# COMPACT_ATOMS: atom_id res chain seq x y z
N MET A 1 11.19 4.66 14.83
CA MET A 1 11.62 4.50 13.42
C MET A 1 10.41 4.69 12.52
N ALA A 2 10.57 5.10 11.26
CA ALA A 2 9.44 5.22 10.33
C ALA A 2 8.92 3.84 9.91
N GLY A 3 7.63 3.76 9.58
CA GLY A 3 7.01 2.55 9.01
C GLY A 3 7.68 2.08 7.72
N ARG A 4 7.48 0.81 7.35
CA ARG A 4 8.19 0.16 6.23
C ARG A 4 7.23 -0.38 5.18
N PHE A 5 7.66 -0.28 3.94
CA PHE A 5 6.99 -0.92 2.81
C PHE A 5 7.60 -2.29 2.54
N GLU A 6 6.77 -3.33 2.54
CA GLU A 6 7.15 -4.71 2.27
C GLU A 6 6.46 -5.19 0.99
N ILE A 7 7.23 -5.81 0.10
CA ILE A 7 6.70 -6.41 -1.12
C ILE A 7 6.60 -7.92 -0.91
N HIS A 8 5.38 -8.43 -1.01
CA HIS A 8 5.05 -9.84 -0.85
C HIS A 8 4.64 -10.42 -2.19
N ARG A 9 5.22 -11.57 -2.57
CA ARG A 9 4.76 -12.31 -3.76
C ARG A 9 3.58 -13.19 -3.34
N THR A 10 2.45 -13.06 -4.03
CA THR A 10 1.21 -13.77 -3.71
C THR A 10 0.86 -14.88 -4.69
N GLY A 11 1.67 -15.07 -5.74
CA GLY A 11 1.51 -16.11 -6.76
C GLY A 11 2.46 -15.91 -7.93
N ASP A 12 2.20 -16.62 -9.04
CA ASP A 12 2.95 -16.39 -10.28
C ASP A 12 2.70 -14.99 -10.79
N ASP A 13 3.79 -14.22 -10.88
CA ASP A 13 3.84 -12.80 -11.27
C ASP A 13 2.85 -11.88 -10.54
N SER A 14 2.42 -12.26 -9.33
CA SER A 14 1.48 -11.49 -8.53
C SER A 14 2.14 -10.97 -7.26
N TYR A 15 2.02 -9.66 -7.01
CA TYR A 15 2.70 -8.97 -5.92
C TYR A 15 1.74 -8.10 -5.13
N ARG A 16 2.00 -7.96 -3.83
CA ARG A 16 1.21 -7.13 -2.92
C ARG A 16 2.13 -6.31 -2.04
N LEU A 17 1.73 -5.07 -1.77
CA LEU A 17 2.43 -4.17 -0.87
C LEU A 17 1.76 -4.23 0.50
N ARG A 18 2.57 -4.36 1.55
CA ARG A 18 2.17 -4.18 2.94
C ARG A 18 2.91 -2.98 3.52
N LEU A 19 2.20 -2.14 4.27
CA LEU A 19 2.80 -1.08 5.08
C LEU A 19 2.73 -1.53 6.54
N THR A 20 3.87 -1.47 7.22
CA THR A 20 4.00 -1.79 8.65
C THR A 20 4.36 -0.56 9.47
N ASP A 21 3.89 -0.50 10.72
CA ASP A 21 4.37 0.46 11.72
C ASP A 21 5.79 0.10 12.22
N ALA A 22 6.29 0.81 13.22
CA ALA A 22 7.65 0.58 13.74
C ALA A 22 7.77 -0.76 14.48
N GLU A 23 6.65 -1.28 14.96
CA GLU A 23 6.48 -2.50 15.74
C GLU A 23 6.20 -3.72 14.85
N GLY A 24 5.99 -3.52 13.54
CA GLY A 24 5.74 -4.57 12.55
C GLY A 24 4.26 -4.87 12.30
N ASN A 25 3.34 -4.15 12.93
CA ASN A 25 1.91 -4.35 12.71
C ASN A 25 1.51 -3.84 11.33
N THR A 26 0.64 -4.59 10.64
CA THR A 26 0.07 -4.14 9.36
C THR A 26 -0.85 -2.95 9.57
N VAL A 27 -0.59 -1.85 8.88
CA VAL A 27 -1.50 -0.69 8.88
C VAL A 27 -2.25 -0.52 7.57
N ALA A 28 -1.69 -0.98 6.45
CA ALA A 28 -2.34 -0.95 5.15
C ALA A 28 -1.84 -2.07 4.24
N VAL A 29 -2.70 -2.49 3.32
CA VAL A 29 -2.35 -3.48 2.30
C VAL A 29 -2.92 -3.06 0.95
N SER A 30 -2.09 -3.06 -0.09
CA SER A 30 -2.53 -2.73 -1.44
C SER A 30 -3.41 -3.83 -2.06
N PRO A 31 -4.07 -3.54 -3.19
CA PRO A 31 -4.49 -4.58 -4.15
C PRO A 31 -3.29 -5.39 -4.67
N THR A 32 -3.59 -6.51 -5.33
CA THR A 32 -2.58 -7.32 -6.01
C THR A 32 -2.22 -6.71 -7.36
N PHE A 33 -0.92 -6.60 -7.63
CA PHE A 33 -0.34 -6.12 -8.88
C PHE A 33 0.21 -7.30 -9.69
N LYS A 34 0.13 -7.21 -11.03
CA LYS A 34 0.63 -8.23 -11.97
C LYS A 34 2.13 -8.12 -12.28
N SER A 35 2.81 -7.12 -11.74
CA SER A 35 4.25 -6.95 -11.96
C SER A 35 4.89 -6.12 -10.85
N LEU A 36 6.19 -6.33 -10.62
CA LEU A 36 6.98 -5.53 -9.69
C LEU A 36 7.05 -4.05 -10.12
N ALA A 37 7.06 -3.77 -11.43
CA ALA A 37 7.09 -2.41 -11.95
C ALA A 37 5.83 -1.62 -11.53
N THR A 38 4.64 -2.18 -11.80
CA THR A 38 3.37 -1.54 -11.43
C THR A 38 3.21 -1.36 -9.93
N LEU A 39 3.72 -2.30 -9.13
CA LEU A 39 3.75 -2.16 -7.68
C LEU A 39 4.65 -1.01 -7.22
N ARG A 40 5.84 -0.86 -7.82
CA ARG A 40 6.78 0.24 -7.49
C ARG A 40 6.19 1.60 -7.83
N ASP A 41 5.49 1.71 -8.95
CA ASP A 41 4.76 2.93 -9.32
C ASP A 41 3.66 3.23 -8.28
N GLY A 42 2.96 2.20 -7.80
CA GLY A 42 2.01 2.32 -6.70
C GLY A 42 2.62 2.83 -5.39
N ILE A 43 3.83 2.36 -5.02
CA ILE A 43 4.56 2.89 -3.84
C ILE A 43 4.89 4.36 -4.03
N LYS A 44 5.36 4.76 -5.22
CA LYS A 44 5.70 6.15 -5.52
C LYS A 44 4.47 7.05 -5.40
N ALA A 45 3.37 6.67 -6.04
CA ALA A 45 2.11 7.38 -5.95
C ALA A 45 1.62 7.49 -4.49
N MET A 46 1.75 6.42 -3.70
CA MET A 46 1.38 6.46 -2.29
C MET A 46 2.25 7.44 -1.50
N ARG A 47 3.57 7.47 -1.72
CA ARG A 47 4.46 8.42 -1.05
C ARG A 47 4.14 9.87 -1.39
N GLU A 48 3.78 10.15 -2.64
CA GLU A 48 3.43 11.49 -3.11
C GLU A 48 2.07 11.96 -2.59
N ASN A 49 1.09 11.06 -2.51
CA ASN A 49 -0.29 11.43 -2.17
C ASN A 49 -0.66 11.22 -0.70
N ALA A 50 0.00 10.31 0.03
CA ALA A 50 -0.41 9.96 1.40
C ALA A 50 -0.23 11.12 2.40
N ALA A 51 0.74 12.01 2.17
CA ALA A 51 0.97 13.14 3.06
C ALA A 51 -0.10 14.24 2.94
N THR A 52 -0.82 14.30 1.81
CA THR A 52 -1.77 15.37 1.48
C THR A 52 -3.17 14.85 1.17
N GLY A 53 -3.39 13.53 1.22
CA GLY A 53 -4.64 12.89 0.86
C GLY A 53 -5.80 13.31 1.76
N ILE A 54 -6.94 13.65 1.16
CA ILE A 54 -8.16 13.99 1.89
C ILE A 54 -8.79 12.70 2.40
N VAL A 55 -9.04 12.62 3.71
CA VAL A 55 -9.81 11.53 4.30
C VAL A 55 -11.30 11.79 4.08
N VAL A 56 -11.96 10.92 3.32
CA VAL A 56 -13.40 10.98 3.05
C VAL A 56 -14.07 9.74 3.64
N ASP A 57 -15.04 9.93 4.53
CA ASP A 57 -15.83 8.83 5.10
C ASP A 57 -16.99 8.47 4.17
N LEU A 58 -16.88 7.33 3.50
CA LEU A 58 -17.89 6.83 2.56
C LEU A 58 -18.85 5.80 3.16
N ARG A 59 -18.81 5.55 4.48
CA ARG A 59 -19.63 4.51 5.13
C ARG A 59 -21.14 4.78 5.09
N ARG A 60 -21.56 6.02 4.82
CA ARG A 60 -22.98 6.45 4.81
C ARG A 60 -23.46 6.95 3.45
N GLN A 61 -22.89 6.45 2.35
CA GLN A 61 -23.48 6.72 1.04
C GLN A 61 -24.74 5.85 0.89
N SER A 62 -25.89 6.45 1.24
CA SER A 62 -27.23 5.92 1.02
C SER A 62 -27.62 5.99 -0.45
#